data_AF-A0A8H7RFK0-F1
#
_entry.id   AF-A0A8H7RFK0-F1
#
_cell.length_a   1.000
_cell.length_b   1.000
_cell.length_c   1.000
_cell.angle_alpha   90.00
_cell.angle_beta   90.00
_cell.angle_gamma   90.00
#
_symmetry.space_group_name_H-M   'P 1'
#
loop_
_entity.id
_entity.type
_entity.pdbx_description
1 polymer ?
#
loop_
_entity_poly.entity_id
_entity_poly.type
_entity_poly.pdbx_seq_one_letter_code
_entity_poly.pdbx_strand_id
1 'polypeptide(L)'
;MNIFYEDGRGKNFDESGKEVVVKDQLPKDIVMSEATTKKERTTMYNTYSDEDRKRSFFFIQQRLMTPSAAAVAANVNYKTAREWVT
;
A
#
# COMPACT_ATOMS: atom_id res chain seq x y z
N MET A 1 -16.25 16.63 -31.14
CA MET A 1 -16.73 17.09 -29.83
C MET A 1 -18.20 17.39 -30.04
N ASN A 2 -19.13 16.54 -29.55
CA ASN A 2 -20.56 16.78 -29.73
C ASN A 2 -21.05 17.63 -28.56
N ILE A 3 -21.59 18.80 -28.85
CA ILE A 3 -22.05 19.78 -27.86
C ILE A 3 -23.56 19.57 -27.70
N PHE A 4 -24.00 19.14 -26.52
CA PHE A 4 -25.41 19.03 -26.18
C PHE A 4 -25.81 20.19 -25.27
N TYR A 5 -27.04 20.68 -25.43
CA TYR A 5 -27.58 21.78 -24.64
C TYR A 5 -28.64 21.26 -23.67
N GLU A 6 -28.56 21.66 -22.40
CA GLU A 6 -29.52 21.27 -21.37
C GLU A 6 -30.56 22.39 -21.16
N ASP A 7 -31.86 22.08 -21.20
CA ASP A 7 -32.94 23.08 -21.12
C ASP A 7 -33.30 23.56 -19.70
N GLY A 8 -32.46 23.26 -18.71
CA GLY A 8 -32.70 23.59 -17.30
C GLY A 8 -33.83 22.78 -16.63
N ARG A 9 -34.53 21.90 -17.38
CA ARG A 9 -35.44 20.87 -16.83
C ARG A 9 -34.83 19.46 -16.92
N GLY A 10 -33.53 19.38 -17.18
CA GLY A 10 -32.77 18.12 -17.27
C GLY A 10 -32.92 17.41 -18.63
N LYS A 11 -33.48 18.07 -19.65
CA LYS A 11 -33.58 17.50 -21.00
C LYS A 11 -32.40 17.98 -21.85
N ASN A 12 -31.73 17.04 -22.51
CA ASN A 12 -30.61 17.31 -23.40
C ASN A 12 -31.11 17.39 -24.84
N PHE A 13 -30.63 18.36 -25.60
CA PHE A 13 -30.99 18.58 -27.00
C PHE A 13 -29.76 18.61 -27.89
N ASP A 14 -29.90 18.09 -29.12
CA ASP A 14 -28.89 18.24 -30.16
C ASP A 14 -28.93 19.64 -30.80
N GLU A 15 -27.93 19.95 -31.63
CA GLU A 15 -27.84 21.24 -32.34
C GLU A 15 -29.03 21.53 -33.28
N SER A 16 -29.84 20.51 -33.60
CA SER A 16 -31.07 20.63 -34.39
C SER A 16 -32.32 20.83 -33.54
N GLY A 17 -32.18 20.94 -32.21
CA GLY A 17 -33.26 21.14 -31.26
C GLY A 17 -34.07 19.88 -30.96
N LYS A 18 -33.56 18.68 -31.30
CA LYS A 18 -34.21 17.42 -30.99
C LYS A 18 -33.77 16.91 -29.63
N GLU A 19 -34.75 16.50 -28.81
CA GLU A 19 -34.51 15.94 -27.49
C GLU A 19 -33.74 14.62 -27.62
N VAL A 20 -32.56 14.55 -27.01
CA VAL A 20 -31.69 13.37 -26.98
C VAL A 20 -31.78 12.77 -25.59
N VAL A 21 -32.34 11.57 -25.51
CA VAL A 21 -32.33 10.78 -24.28
C VAL A 21 -30.94 10.18 -24.10
N VAL A 22 -30.11 10.83 -23.28
CA VAL A 22 -28.85 10.23 -22.81
C VAL A 22 -29.24 9.07 -21.92
N LYS A 23 -29.06 7.84 -22.41
CA LYS A 23 -29.32 6.63 -21.62
C LYS A 23 -28.21 6.51 -20.58
N ASP A 24 -28.49 7.00 -19.38
CA ASP A 24 -27.69 6.68 -18.19
C ASP A 24 -27.56 5.16 -18.09
N GLN A 25 -26.32 4.67 -18.08
CA GLN A 25 -26.04 3.26 -17.89
C GLN A 25 -26.61 2.84 -16.54
N LEU A 26 -27.49 1.84 -16.55
CA LEU A 26 -28.02 1.23 -15.34
C LEU A 26 -26.88 0.88 -14.37
N PRO A 27 -27.08 1.02 -13.05
CA PRO A 27 -26.11 0.57 -12.07
C PRO A 27 -25.86 -0.92 -12.32
N LYS A 28 -24.63 -1.25 -12.69
CA LYS A 28 -24.19 -2.63 -12.90
C LYS A 28 -24.23 -3.30 -11.53
N ASP A 29 -25.23 -4.14 -11.30
CA ASP A 29 -25.32 -4.96 -10.09
C ASP A 29 -23.97 -5.62 -9.85
N ILE A 30 -23.33 -5.24 -8.74
CA ILE A 30 -22.03 -5.77 -8.34
C ILE A 30 -22.33 -7.16 -7.79
N VAL A 31 -22.22 -8.17 -8.64
CA VAL A 31 -22.21 -9.57 -8.20
C VAL A 31 -21.01 -9.71 -7.26
N MET A 32 -21.28 -10.05 -5.99
CA MET A 32 -20.25 -10.36 -4.99
C MET A 32 -19.34 -11.45 -5.55
N SER A 33 -18.16 -11.07 -6.01
CA SER A 33 -17.14 -12.02 -6.46
C SER A 33 -16.32 -12.48 -5.26
N GLU A 34 -16.03 -13.78 -5.22
CA GLU A 34 -15.26 -14.38 -4.14
C GLU A 34 -13.88 -13.73 -4.02
N ALA A 35 -13.43 -13.54 -2.77
CA ALA A 35 -12.19 -12.85 -2.45
C ALA A 35 -11.00 -13.52 -3.17
N THR A 36 -10.20 -12.72 -3.90
CA THR A 36 -8.96 -13.20 -4.50
C THR A 36 -8.05 -13.78 -3.41
N THR A 37 -7.75 -15.07 -3.50
CA THR A 37 -6.86 -15.77 -2.57
C THR A 37 -5.54 -15.02 -2.51
N LYS A 38 -5.23 -14.45 -1.33
CA LYS A 38 -3.98 -13.72 -1.11
C LYS A 38 -2.83 -14.68 -1.38
N LYS A 39 -1.90 -14.29 -2.25
CA LYS A 39 -0.69 -15.08 -2.54
C LYS A 39 -0.01 -15.40 -1.20
N GLU A 40 0.12 -16.68 -0.89
CA GLU A 40 0.83 -17.14 0.29
C GLU A 40 2.25 -16.57 0.28
N ARG A 41 2.59 -15.83 1.33
CA ARG A 41 3.90 -15.19 1.46
C ARG A 41 4.93 -16.28 1.77
N THR A 42 5.71 -16.68 0.77
CA THR A 42 6.78 -17.69 0.87
C THR A 42 8.06 -17.18 1.55
N THR A 43 8.05 -15.99 2.15
CA THR A 43 9.27 -15.43 2.76
C THR A 43 9.43 -15.98 4.17
N MET A 44 10.40 -16.88 4.36
CA MET A 44 10.90 -17.27 5.68
C MET A 44 11.29 -16.00 6.46
N TYR A 45 10.81 -15.86 7.70
CA TYR A 45 11.23 -14.76 8.56
C TYR A 45 12.66 -15.01 9.06
N ASN A 46 13.46 -13.96 9.15
CA ASN A 46 14.75 -14.03 9.84
C ASN A 46 14.48 -14.10 11.35
N THR A 47 14.84 -15.21 11.96
CA THR A 47 14.86 -15.35 13.42
C THR A 47 16.25 -14.96 13.92
N TYR A 48 16.30 -13.99 14.82
CA TYR A 48 17.54 -13.57 15.47
C TYR A 48 17.63 -14.18 16.87
N SER A 49 18.84 -14.58 17.27
CA SER A 49 19.07 -15.11 18.61
C SER A 49 19.27 -13.99 19.64
N ASP A 50 19.09 -14.30 20.92
CA ASP A 50 19.43 -13.37 22.00
C ASP A 50 20.93 -13.01 22.02
N GLU A 51 21.80 -13.87 21.48
CA GLU A 51 23.21 -13.58 21.32
C GLU A 51 23.47 -12.47 20.31
N ASP A 52 22.74 -12.48 19.18
CA ASP A 52 22.85 -11.43 18.15
C ASP A 52 22.39 -10.07 18.69
N ARG A 53 21.36 -10.09 19.55
CA ARG A 53 20.89 -8.91 20.28
C ARG A 53 21.97 -8.39 21.23
N LYS A 54 22.58 -9.26 22.04
CA LYS A 54 23.67 -8.88 22.96
C LYS A 54 24.89 -8.34 22.21
N ARG A 55 25.26 -8.94 21.07
CA ARG A 55 26.36 -8.45 20.23
C ARG A 55 26.08 -7.05 19.68
N SER A 56 24.86 -6.81 19.20
CA SER A 56 24.45 -5.47 18.73
C SER A 56 24.61 -4.43 19.85
N PHE A 57 24.16 -4.73 21.07
CA PHE A 57 24.34 -3.83 22.21
C PHE A 57 25.80 -3.64 22.62
N PHE A 58 26.60 -4.71 22.61
CA PHE A 58 28.02 -4.63 22.89
C PHE A 58 28.74 -3.66 21.95
N PHE A 59 28.45 -3.72 20.63
CA PHE A 59 29.04 -2.79 19.67
C PHE A 59 28.62 -1.33 19.90
N ILE A 60 27.37 -1.09 20.29
CA ILE A 60 26.89 0.26 20.59
C ILE A 60 27.55 0.80 21.87
N GLN A 61 27.55 0.02 22.96
CA GLN A 61 28.00 0.51 24.26
C GLN A 61 29.53 0.51 24.41
N GLN A 62 30.19 -0.58 24.03
CA GLN A 62 31.64 -0.76 24.28
C GLN A 62 32.49 -0.22 23.14
N ARG A 63 32.01 -0.31 21.89
CA ARG A 63 32.74 0.18 20.72
C ARG A 63 32.24 1.54 20.22
N LEU A 64 31.25 2.14 20.90
CA LEU A 64 30.65 3.43 20.55
C LEU A 64 30.25 3.52 19.06
N MET A 65 29.83 2.39 18.49
CA MET A 65 29.43 2.32 17.09
C MET A 65 28.04 2.94 16.89
N THR A 66 27.79 3.49 15.71
CA THR A 66 26.43 3.88 15.33
C THR A 66 25.54 2.65 15.27
N PRO A 67 24.23 2.75 15.61
CA PRO A 67 23.33 1.59 15.61
C PRO A 67 23.25 0.87 14.25
N SER A 68 23.47 1.58 13.14
CA SER A 68 23.58 1.00 11.80
C SER A 68 24.82 0.12 11.65
N ALA A 69 25.99 0.64 12.03
CA ALA A 69 27.24 -0.12 11.95
C ALA A 69 27.24 -1.33 12.91
N ALA A 70 26.66 -1.18 14.10
CA ALA A 70 26.51 -2.25 15.06
C ALA A 70 25.60 -3.38 14.55
N ALA A 71 24.50 -3.04 13.87
CA ALA A 71 23.59 -4.02 13.27
C ALA A 71 24.28 -4.82 12.17
N VAL A 72 25.05 -4.16 11.31
CA VAL A 72 25.86 -4.84 10.28
C VAL A 72 26.91 -5.74 10.91
N ALA A 73 27.62 -5.27 11.94
CA ALA A 73 28.63 -6.06 12.65
C ALA A 73 28.05 -7.28 13.39
N ALA A 74 26.80 -7.19 13.87
CA ALA A 74 26.08 -8.28 14.51
C ALA A 74 25.30 -9.17 13.52
N ASN A 75 25.36 -8.90 12.21
CA ASN A 75 24.58 -9.59 11.18
C ASN A 75 23.05 -9.55 11.42
N VAL A 76 22.56 -8.43 11.95
CA VAL A 76 21.14 -8.19 12.23
C VAL A 76 20.60 -7.12 11.28
N ASN A 77 19.33 -7.24 10.88
CA ASN A 77 18.67 -6.16 10.16
C ASN A 77 18.60 -4.89 11.02
N TYR A 78 19.05 -3.76 10.47
CA TYR A 78 19.03 -2.47 11.16
C TYR A 78 17.67 -2.10 11.76
N LYS A 79 16.56 -2.35 11.03
CA LYS A 79 15.22 -2.04 11.52
C LYS A 79 14.90 -2.84 12.79
N THR A 80 15.22 -4.12 12.79
CA THR A 80 15.04 -5.01 13.95
C THR A 80 15.96 -4.61 15.10
N ALA A 81 17.23 -4.31 14.83
CA ALA A 81 18.17 -3.86 15.85
C ALA A 81 17.72 -2.53 16.49
N ARG A 82 17.13 -1.62 15.71
CA ARG A 82 16.56 -0.35 16.20
C ARG A 82 15.37 -0.58 17.14
N GLU A 83 14.50 -1.53 16.82
CA GLU A 83 13.35 -1.90 17.66
C GLU A 83 13.78 -2.45 19.03
N TRP A 84 15.00 -2.99 19.16
CA TRP A 84 15.49 -3.52 20.44
C TRP A 84 15.99 -2.48 21.43
N VAL A 85 16.40 -1.30 20.93
CA VAL A 85 16.99 -0.20 21.72
C VAL A 85 15.91 0.72 22.32
N THR A 86 14.70 0.68 21.76
CA THR A 86 13.56 1.49 22.23
C THR A 86 12.93 0.86 23.47
#